data_AF-A0A9D8KFG9-F1
#
_entry.id   AF-A0A9D8KFG9-F1
#
_cell.length_a   1.000
_cell.length_b   1.000
_cell.length_c   1.000
_cell.angle_alpha   90.00
_cell.angle_beta   90.00
_cell.angle_gamma   90.00
#
_symmetry.space_group_name_H-M   'P 1'
#
loop_
_entity.id
_entity.type
_entity.pdbx_description
1 polymer ?
#
loop_
_entity_poly.entity_id
_entity_poly.type
_entity_poly.pdbx_seq_one_letter_code
_entity_poly.pdbx_strand_id
1 'polypeptide(L)'
;MKLENLKNYGVGLSRQLSALPSEVKKSVARLGTEIIFDEVGFMRIPKLIVIYFAEKRRMKRVDLSPVKEMGLDDEQFIREQITLAAVFSAIKRTAGADKANEIIRLLSERIGGDTLEYVMPAPDDFLEFKNPFHAFRDYLTSVAEGDNREGCHRVEIVENTGDNFQMNITYCVWYDIYRRLGVPEACLVSCYSDEVLLPNYLKPLGARFVRTGTIAGGAPVCDFRFERTAKK
;
A
#
# COMPACT_ATOMS: atom_id res chain seq x y z
N MET A 1 13.77 24.81 1.32
CA MET A 1 12.98 23.96 2.23
C MET A 1 13.91 22.97 2.96
N LYS A 2 13.54 22.48 4.14
CA LYS A 2 14.22 21.38 4.85
C LYS A 2 13.49 20.06 4.59
N LEU A 3 14.21 18.94 4.49
CA LEU A 3 13.63 17.64 4.15
C LEU A 3 12.67 17.14 5.23
N GLU A 4 12.97 17.43 6.49
CA GLU A 4 12.18 17.06 7.66
C GLU A 4 10.82 17.74 7.72
N ASN A 5 10.63 18.80 6.93
CA ASN A 5 9.35 19.50 6.81
C ASN A 5 8.43 18.85 5.76
N LEU A 6 8.92 17.88 5.00
CA LEU A 6 8.10 17.16 4.04
C LEU A 6 7.04 16.31 4.75
N LYS A 7 5.89 16.17 4.09
CA LYS A 7 4.76 15.36 4.58
C LYS A 7 5.23 13.95 4.93
N ASN A 8 4.86 13.49 6.12
CA ASN A 8 5.15 12.14 6.63
C ASN A 8 6.65 11.77 6.67
N TYR A 9 7.55 12.75 6.72
CA TYR A 9 8.98 12.49 6.88
C TYR A 9 9.24 11.62 8.13
N GLY A 10 9.95 10.50 7.96
CA GLY A 10 10.30 9.58 9.04
C GLY A 10 9.15 8.75 9.63
N VAL A 11 7.93 8.86 9.10
CA VAL A 11 6.74 8.13 9.59
C VAL A 11 6.57 6.83 8.79
N GLY A 12 6.29 5.69 9.45
CA GLY A 12 6.02 4.44 8.75
C GLY A 12 4.65 4.41 8.09
N LEU A 13 4.51 3.63 7.00
CA LEU A 13 3.33 3.62 6.15
C LEU A 13 2.04 3.22 6.89
N SER A 14 2.11 2.32 7.88
CA SER A 14 0.92 1.95 8.67
C SER A 14 0.29 3.17 9.32
N ARG A 15 1.11 4.02 9.94
CA ARG A 15 0.64 5.23 10.63
C ARG A 15 0.21 6.30 9.64
N GLN A 16 0.90 6.44 8.50
CA GLN A 16 0.48 7.35 7.44
C GLN A 16 -0.95 7.03 6.95
N LEU A 17 -1.25 5.76 6.71
CA LEU A 17 -2.57 5.31 6.27
C LEU A 17 -3.62 5.41 7.37
N SER A 18 -3.27 5.08 8.62
CA SER A 18 -4.15 5.27 9.77
C SER A 18 -4.49 6.75 10.00
N ALA A 19 -3.55 7.66 9.70
CA ALA A 19 -3.72 9.10 9.84
C ALA A 19 -4.51 9.77 8.70
N LEU A 20 -4.96 9.03 7.68
CA LEU A 20 -5.77 9.60 6.61
C LEU A 20 -6.99 10.33 7.17
N PRO A 21 -7.32 11.53 6.67
CA PRO A 21 -8.47 12.29 7.16
C PRO A 21 -9.79 11.52 7.00
N SER A 22 -10.73 11.77 7.91
CA SER A 22 -11.98 11.01 7.98
C SER A 22 -12.83 11.13 6.71
N GLU A 23 -12.78 12.29 6.06
CA GLU A 23 -13.43 12.61 4.81
C GLU A 23 -12.83 11.81 3.64
N VAL A 24 -11.52 11.65 3.61
CA VAL A 24 -10.82 10.80 2.62
C VAL A 24 -11.23 9.35 2.82
N LYS A 25 -11.19 8.85 4.06
CA LYS A 25 -11.63 7.47 4.39
C LYS A 25 -13.08 7.22 3.99
N LYS A 26 -13.97 8.18 4.22
CA LYS A 26 -15.38 8.10 3.81
C LYS A 26 -15.53 8.11 2.28
N SER A 27 -14.77 8.95 1.59
CA SER A 27 -14.76 9.02 0.12
C SER A 27 -14.30 7.68 -0.48
N VAL A 28 -13.16 7.15 -0.02
CA VAL A 28 -12.64 5.84 -0.40
C VAL A 28 -13.67 4.73 -0.17
N ALA A 29 -14.29 4.70 1.02
CA ALA A 29 -15.30 3.69 1.34
C ALA A 29 -16.55 3.79 0.46
N ARG A 30 -17.00 5.01 0.15
CA ARG A 30 -18.14 5.26 -0.72
C ARG A 30 -17.84 4.82 -2.16
N LEU A 31 -16.78 5.34 -2.76
CA LEU A 31 -16.36 4.96 -4.12
C LEU A 31 -16.14 3.46 -4.23
N GLY A 32 -15.52 2.86 -3.21
CA GLY A 32 -15.32 1.42 -3.17
C GLY A 32 -16.62 0.63 -3.13
N THR A 33 -17.60 1.09 -2.35
CA THR A 33 -18.93 0.47 -2.31
C THR A 33 -19.64 0.58 -3.66
N GLU A 34 -19.61 1.76 -4.30
CA GLU A 34 -20.21 2.00 -5.62
C GLU A 34 -19.60 1.05 -6.66
N ILE A 35 -18.27 0.98 -6.79
CA ILE A 35 -17.56 0.10 -7.73
C ILE A 35 -17.89 -1.38 -7.46
N ILE A 36 -17.87 -1.81 -6.20
CA ILE A 36 -18.20 -3.20 -5.84
C ILE A 36 -19.64 -3.52 -6.26
N PHE A 37 -20.58 -2.59 -6.06
CA PHE A 37 -21.98 -2.84 -6.33
C PHE A 37 -22.26 -2.94 -7.83
N ASP A 38 -21.64 -2.05 -8.61
CA ASP A 38 -21.74 -2.04 -10.07
C ASP A 38 -21.15 -3.33 -10.67
N GLU A 39 -19.97 -3.75 -10.20
CA GLU A 39 -19.24 -4.90 -10.76
C GLU A 39 -19.77 -6.26 -10.29
N VAL A 40 -20.25 -6.37 -9.05
CA VAL A 40 -20.80 -7.63 -8.53
C VAL A 40 -22.24 -7.86 -9.01
N GLY A 41 -22.98 -6.78 -9.28
CA GLY A 41 -24.35 -6.80 -9.75
C GLY A 41 -25.38 -6.96 -8.62
N PHE A 42 -26.49 -6.23 -8.76
CA PHE A 42 -27.54 -6.08 -7.73
C PHE A 42 -28.04 -7.42 -7.14
N MET A 43 -28.25 -8.44 -7.97
CA MET A 43 -28.78 -9.75 -7.52
C MET A 43 -27.86 -10.49 -6.55
N ARG A 44 -26.56 -10.16 -6.53
CA ARG A 44 -25.55 -10.83 -5.70
C ARG A 44 -25.21 -10.06 -4.43
N ILE A 45 -25.71 -8.83 -4.27
CA ILE A 45 -25.42 -7.96 -3.13
C ILE A 45 -25.84 -8.55 -1.77
N PRO A 46 -27.05 -9.14 -1.62
CA PRO A 46 -27.42 -9.75 -0.34
C PRO A 46 -26.45 -10.87 0.09
N LYS A 47 -26.03 -11.70 -0.87
CA LYS A 47 -25.04 -12.76 -0.65
C LYS A 47 -23.67 -12.18 -0.27
N LEU A 48 -23.22 -11.14 -0.98
CA LEU A 48 -21.96 -10.44 -0.67
C LEU A 48 -21.94 -9.91 0.76
N ILE A 49 -23.01 -9.24 1.19
CA ILE A 49 -23.12 -8.65 2.53
C ILE A 49 -23.07 -9.74 3.61
N VAL A 50 -23.81 -10.84 3.44
CA VAL A 50 -23.79 -11.97 4.38
C VAL A 50 -22.39 -12.56 4.50
N ILE A 51 -21.72 -12.80 3.37
CA ILE A 51 -20.37 -13.36 3.36
C ILE A 51 -19.37 -12.38 3.99
N TYR A 52 -19.44 -11.09 3.68
CA TYR A 52 -18.58 -10.07 4.28
C TYR A 52 -18.65 -10.09 5.81
N PHE A 53 -19.84 -10.09 6.39
CA PHE A 53 -19.97 -10.13 7.85
C PHE A 53 -19.48 -11.45 8.45
N ALA A 54 -19.69 -12.58 7.76
CA ALA A 54 -19.17 -13.87 8.19
C ALA A 54 -17.63 -13.90 8.17
N GLU A 55 -17.01 -13.47 7.07
CA GLU A 55 -15.55 -13.38 6.93
C GLU A 55 -14.94 -12.42 7.95
N LYS A 56 -15.53 -11.23 8.12
CA LYS A 56 -15.05 -10.25 9.10
C LYS A 56 -15.08 -10.80 10.53
N ARG A 57 -16.13 -11.54 10.91
CA ARG A 57 -16.21 -12.19 12.24
C ARG A 57 -15.16 -13.29 12.38
N ARG A 58 -14.95 -14.11 11.34
CA ARG A 58 -13.92 -15.15 11.31
C ARG A 58 -12.52 -14.55 11.48
N MET A 59 -12.19 -13.54 10.66
CA MET A 59 -10.88 -12.90 10.62
C MET A 59 -10.54 -12.16 11.92
N LYS A 60 -11.52 -11.55 12.60
CA LYS A 60 -11.32 -10.94 13.93
C LYS A 60 -10.90 -11.94 15.02
N ARG A 61 -11.08 -13.25 14.81
CA ARG A 61 -10.68 -14.30 15.76
C ARG A 61 -9.32 -14.91 15.42
N VAL A 62 -8.72 -14.53 14.29
CA VAL A 62 -7.39 -15.01 13.92
C VAL A 62 -6.37 -14.35 14.83
N ASP A 63 -5.42 -15.16 15.33
CA ASP A 63 -4.31 -14.65 16.12
C ASP A 63 -3.33 -13.87 15.23
N LEU A 64 -3.27 -12.56 15.48
CA LEU A 64 -2.33 -11.63 14.86
C LEU A 64 -1.26 -11.15 15.84
N SER A 65 -1.10 -11.79 17.00
CA SER A 65 -0.01 -11.48 17.94
C SER A 65 1.37 -11.54 17.27
N PRO A 66 1.69 -12.44 16.33
CA PRO A 66 3.01 -12.43 15.72
C PRO A 66 3.28 -11.21 14.84
N VAL A 67 2.23 -10.57 14.30
CA VAL A 67 2.39 -9.30 13.57
C VAL A 67 2.78 -8.17 14.55
N LYS A 68 2.25 -8.21 15.77
CA LYS A 68 2.60 -7.26 16.85
C LYS A 68 4.00 -7.50 17.40
N GLU A 69 4.41 -8.76 17.52
CA GLU A 69 5.76 -9.15 17.92
C GLU A 69 6.82 -8.61 16.94
N MET A 70 6.46 -8.39 15.68
CA MET A 70 7.33 -7.75 14.68
C MET A 70 7.48 -6.23 14.87
N GLY A 71 6.73 -5.63 15.81
CA GLY A 71 6.79 -4.21 16.18
C GLY A 71 5.54 -3.40 15.81
N LEU A 72 4.57 -4.00 15.12
CA LEU A 72 3.37 -3.28 14.68
C LEU A 72 2.40 -3.05 15.84
N ASP A 73 2.32 -1.80 16.32
CA ASP A 73 1.41 -1.35 17.38
C ASP A 73 0.16 -0.62 16.86
N ASP A 74 0.05 -0.41 15.55
CA ASP A 74 -1.05 0.30 14.92
C ASP A 74 -2.32 -0.58 14.79
N GLU A 75 -3.11 -0.60 15.86
CA GLU A 75 -4.38 -1.31 15.93
C GLU A 75 -5.42 -0.82 14.91
N GLN A 76 -5.34 0.45 14.50
CA GLN A 76 -6.25 0.99 13.49
C GLN A 76 -5.92 0.38 12.12
N PHE A 77 -4.66 0.40 11.74
CA PHE A 77 -4.17 -0.22 10.52
C PHE A 77 -4.58 -1.70 10.46
N ILE A 78 -4.36 -2.47 11.54
CA ILE A 78 -4.73 -3.90 11.60
C ILE A 78 -6.25 -4.08 11.35
N ARG A 79 -7.11 -3.28 12.00
CA ARG A 79 -8.57 -3.37 11.81
C ARG A 79 -9.00 -3.02 10.39
N GLU A 80 -8.32 -2.08 9.76
CA GLU A 80 -8.56 -1.67 8.37
C GLU A 80 -8.15 -2.80 7.42
N GLN A 81 -6.98 -3.42 7.60
CA GLN A 81 -6.55 -4.58 6.80
C GLN A 81 -7.50 -5.79 6.97
N ILE A 82 -7.99 -6.07 8.19
CA ILE A 82 -9.03 -7.10 8.39
C ILE A 82 -10.30 -6.78 7.60
N THR A 83 -10.68 -5.51 7.53
CA THR A 83 -11.87 -5.09 6.79
C THR A 83 -11.67 -5.28 5.29
N LEU A 84 -10.52 -4.87 4.75
CA LEU A 84 -10.18 -5.05 3.34
C LEU A 84 -10.10 -6.54 2.96
N ALA A 85 -9.47 -7.37 3.79
CA ALA A 85 -9.43 -8.83 3.63
C ALA A 85 -10.84 -9.43 3.54
N ALA A 86 -11.74 -9.01 4.45
CA ALA A 86 -13.11 -9.51 4.47
C ALA A 86 -13.91 -9.09 3.23
N VAL A 87 -13.71 -7.86 2.75
CA VAL A 87 -14.32 -7.37 1.50
C VAL A 87 -13.83 -8.18 0.31
N PHE A 88 -12.51 -8.34 0.17
CA PHE A 88 -11.94 -9.13 -0.91
C PHE A 88 -12.45 -10.58 -0.90
N SER A 89 -12.41 -11.22 0.28
CA SER A 89 -12.90 -12.59 0.44
C SER A 89 -14.39 -12.71 0.10
N ALA A 90 -15.20 -11.70 0.44
CA ALA A 90 -16.62 -11.69 0.11
C ALA A 90 -16.88 -11.56 -1.39
N ILE A 91 -16.14 -10.67 -2.07
CA ILE A 91 -16.21 -10.52 -3.52
C ILE A 91 -15.79 -11.83 -4.19
N LYS A 92 -14.64 -12.39 -3.80
CA LYS A 92 -14.12 -13.66 -4.35
C LYS A 92 -15.13 -14.80 -4.23
N ARG A 93 -15.75 -14.98 -3.07
CA ARG A 93 -16.76 -16.04 -2.83
C ARG A 93 -18.10 -15.78 -3.51
N THR A 94 -18.36 -14.54 -3.93
CA THR A 94 -19.62 -14.14 -4.57
C THR A 94 -19.52 -14.16 -6.09
N ALA A 95 -18.42 -13.64 -6.63
CA ALA A 95 -18.25 -13.35 -8.05
C ALA A 95 -17.04 -14.07 -8.69
N GLY A 96 -16.22 -14.77 -7.92
CA GLY A 96 -15.02 -15.46 -8.39
C GLY A 96 -13.73 -14.66 -8.18
N ALA A 97 -12.59 -15.33 -8.30
CA ALA A 97 -11.27 -14.75 -8.06
C ALA A 97 -10.90 -13.67 -9.09
N ASP A 98 -11.16 -13.94 -10.38
CA ASP A 98 -10.83 -13.00 -11.46
C ASP A 98 -11.54 -11.67 -11.29
N LYS A 99 -12.85 -11.72 -11.02
CA LYS A 99 -13.65 -10.51 -10.78
C LYS A 99 -13.24 -9.80 -9.50
N ALA A 100 -12.83 -10.51 -8.44
CA ALA A 100 -12.30 -9.88 -7.24
C ALA A 100 -11.01 -9.11 -7.51
N ASN A 101 -10.10 -9.68 -8.31
CA ASN A 101 -8.87 -9.01 -8.72
C ASN A 101 -9.17 -7.80 -9.60
N GLU A 102 -10.08 -7.91 -10.56
CA GLU A 102 -10.50 -6.82 -11.43
C GLU A 102 -11.09 -5.63 -10.65
N ILE A 103 -12.04 -5.90 -9.75
CA ILE A 103 -12.65 -4.88 -8.90
C ILE A 103 -11.57 -4.15 -8.11
N ILE A 104 -10.61 -4.88 -7.54
CA ILE A 104 -9.56 -4.22 -6.77
C ILE A 104 -8.62 -3.39 -7.64
N ARG A 105 -8.28 -3.83 -8.86
CA ARG A 105 -7.48 -3.01 -9.77
C ARG A 105 -8.18 -1.68 -10.10
N LEU A 106 -9.49 -1.74 -10.34
CA LEU A 106 -10.32 -0.55 -10.51
C LEU A 106 -10.30 0.36 -9.27
N LEU A 107 -10.31 -0.20 -8.06
CA LEU A 107 -10.18 0.57 -6.83
C LEU A 107 -8.82 1.27 -6.75
N SER A 108 -7.72 0.57 -7.05
CA SER A 108 -6.38 1.15 -7.08
C SER A 108 -6.27 2.28 -8.09
N GLU A 109 -6.85 2.13 -9.27
CA GLU A 109 -6.80 3.15 -10.33
C GLU A 109 -7.66 4.38 -10.02
N ARG A 110 -8.82 4.20 -9.38
CA ARG A 110 -9.75 5.30 -9.10
C ARG A 110 -9.49 6.03 -7.78
N ILE A 111 -8.87 5.36 -6.81
CA ILE A 111 -8.71 5.89 -5.44
C ILE A 111 -7.23 6.00 -5.04
N GLY A 112 -6.34 5.29 -5.74
CA GLY A 112 -4.93 5.25 -5.39
C GLY A 112 -4.24 6.61 -5.47
N GLY A 113 -4.58 7.43 -6.47
CA GLY A 113 -4.06 8.80 -6.61
C GLY A 113 -4.39 9.68 -5.42
N ASP A 114 -5.68 9.75 -5.05
CA ASP A 114 -6.15 10.50 -3.89
C ASP A 114 -5.44 10.04 -2.62
N THR A 115 -5.32 8.73 -2.42
CA THR A 115 -4.65 8.18 -1.23
C THR A 115 -3.16 8.53 -1.22
N LEU A 116 -2.48 8.43 -2.37
CA LEU A 116 -1.06 8.75 -2.50
C LEU A 116 -0.78 10.20 -2.14
N GLU A 117 -1.67 11.14 -2.49
CA GLU A 117 -1.52 12.56 -2.15
C GLU A 117 -1.44 12.82 -0.64
N TYR A 118 -2.11 12.01 0.19
CA TYR A 118 -2.05 12.14 1.65
C TYR A 118 -0.88 11.37 2.28
N VAL A 119 -0.37 10.35 1.59
CA VAL A 119 0.71 9.48 2.07
C VAL A 119 2.08 10.07 1.69
N MET A 120 2.23 10.56 0.47
CA MET A 120 3.50 11.08 -0.05
C MET A 120 3.47 12.61 -0.19
N PRO A 121 4.62 13.30 -0.07
CA PRO A 121 4.77 14.68 -0.54
C PRO A 121 4.43 14.78 -2.02
N ALA A 122 3.99 15.94 -2.47
CA ALA A 122 3.78 16.17 -3.90
C ALA A 122 5.14 16.13 -4.62
N PRO A 123 5.20 15.71 -5.90
CA PRO A 123 6.44 15.77 -6.67
C PRO A 123 7.07 17.18 -6.68
N ASP A 124 6.24 18.22 -6.72
CA ASP A 124 6.67 19.62 -6.71
C ASP A 124 7.43 20.00 -5.43
N ASP A 125 7.09 19.39 -4.28
CA ASP A 125 7.82 19.61 -3.02
C ASP A 125 9.31 19.20 -3.18
N PHE A 126 9.58 18.13 -3.93
CA PHE A 126 10.96 17.70 -4.20
C PHE A 126 11.67 18.60 -5.23
N LEU A 127 10.92 19.22 -6.14
CA LEU A 127 11.47 20.12 -7.15
C LEU A 127 12.03 21.43 -6.55
N GLU A 128 11.62 21.79 -5.34
CA GLU A 128 12.20 22.92 -4.60
C GLU A 128 13.65 22.69 -4.16
N PHE A 129 14.11 21.43 -4.13
CA PHE A 129 15.47 21.10 -3.75
C PHE A 129 16.41 21.17 -4.96
N LYS A 130 17.67 21.57 -4.72
CA LYS A 130 18.70 21.63 -5.76
C LYS A 130 18.91 20.29 -6.49
N ASN A 131 18.71 19.18 -5.80
CA ASN A 131 18.77 17.83 -6.37
C ASN A 131 17.50 17.06 -5.97
N PRO A 132 16.41 17.14 -6.75
CA PRO A 132 15.12 16.55 -6.39
C PRO A 132 15.18 15.04 -6.16
N PHE A 133 15.89 14.31 -7.01
CA PHE A 133 16.06 12.87 -6.84
C PHE A 133 16.88 12.53 -5.59
N HIS A 134 17.84 13.36 -5.20
CA HIS A 134 18.54 13.18 -3.93
C HIS A 134 17.60 13.36 -2.73
N ALA A 135 16.81 14.44 -2.71
CA ALA A 135 15.83 14.68 -1.66
C ALA A 135 14.79 13.54 -1.58
N PHE A 136 14.34 13.03 -2.72
CA PHE A 136 13.42 11.89 -2.77
C PHE A 136 14.01 10.61 -2.16
N ARG A 137 15.27 10.27 -2.45
CA ARG A 137 15.94 9.10 -1.88
C ARG A 137 16.16 9.22 -0.37
N ASP A 138 16.55 10.40 0.10
CA ASP A 138 16.72 10.66 1.53
C ASP A 138 15.37 10.58 2.25
N TYR A 139 14.30 11.11 1.62
CA TYR A 139 12.94 10.99 2.13
C TYR A 139 12.53 9.50 2.26
N LEU A 140 12.71 8.70 1.20
CA LEU A 140 12.41 7.27 1.24
C LEU A 140 13.25 6.53 2.28
N THR A 141 14.50 6.92 2.48
CA THR A 141 15.36 6.36 3.54
C THR A 141 14.75 6.64 4.92
N SER A 142 14.26 7.86 5.16
CA SER A 142 13.57 8.19 6.41
C SER A 142 12.28 7.38 6.61
N VAL A 143 11.49 7.18 5.55
CA VAL A 143 10.26 6.36 5.61
C VAL A 143 10.60 4.91 5.90
N ALA A 144 11.65 4.36 5.28
CA ALA A 144 12.15 3.02 5.54
C ALA A 144 12.59 2.84 7.01
N GLU A 145 13.26 3.84 7.60
CA GLU A 145 13.57 3.85 9.03
C GLU A 145 12.30 3.89 9.89
N GLY A 146 11.31 4.68 9.48
CA GLY A 146 9.98 4.71 10.09
C GLY A 146 9.31 3.34 10.09
N ASP A 147 9.24 2.69 8.93
CA ASP A 147 8.65 1.36 8.78
C ASP A 147 9.35 0.31 9.64
N ASN A 148 10.68 0.31 9.66
CA ASN A 148 11.48 -0.60 10.47
C ASN A 148 11.21 -0.42 11.98
N ARG A 149 11.09 0.83 12.43
CA ARG A 149 10.79 1.18 13.83
C ARG A 149 9.37 0.82 14.22
N GLU A 150 8.42 0.95 13.29
CA GLU A 150 6.99 0.79 13.52
C GLU A 150 6.48 -0.62 13.18
N GLY A 151 7.37 -1.52 12.76
CA GLY A 151 7.03 -2.90 12.41
C GLY A 151 6.12 -3.05 11.19
N CYS A 152 5.98 -1.99 10.38
CA CYS A 152 5.20 -2.03 9.15
C CYS A 152 5.92 -2.84 8.07
N HIS A 153 7.20 -2.54 7.86
CA HIS A 153 8.06 -3.30 6.96
C HIS A 153 9.42 -3.54 7.61
N ARG A 154 10.11 -4.60 7.17
CA ARG A 154 11.57 -4.66 7.30
C ARG A 154 12.17 -4.24 5.97
N VAL A 155 12.89 -3.13 5.99
CA VAL A 155 13.43 -2.48 4.79
C VAL A 155 14.95 -2.41 4.89
N GLU A 156 15.61 -2.86 3.84
CA GLU A 156 17.07 -2.81 3.69
C GLU A 156 17.42 -1.94 2.49
N ILE A 157 18.24 -0.90 2.69
CA ILE A 157 18.76 -0.10 1.58
C ILE A 157 19.95 -0.86 0.97
N VAL A 158 19.82 -1.31 -0.27
CA VAL A 158 20.83 -2.11 -0.96
C VAL A 158 21.65 -1.31 -1.97
N GLU A 159 21.11 -0.19 -2.46
CA GLU A 159 21.84 0.77 -3.29
C GLU A 159 21.38 2.20 -2.97
N ASN A 160 22.34 3.11 -2.76
CA ASN A 160 22.07 4.55 -2.64
C ASN A 160 23.18 5.34 -3.34
N THR A 161 23.05 5.47 -4.66
CA THR A 161 23.97 6.20 -5.54
C THR A 161 23.24 7.34 -6.25
N GLY A 162 23.98 8.33 -6.78
CA GLY A 162 23.36 9.53 -7.37
C GLY A 162 22.34 9.28 -8.49
N ASP A 163 22.46 8.14 -9.17
CA ASP A 163 21.60 7.72 -10.29
C ASP A 163 20.65 6.58 -9.93
N ASN A 164 20.91 5.81 -8.86
CA ASN A 164 20.10 4.65 -8.51
C ASN A 164 19.86 4.59 -7.00
N PHE A 165 18.65 4.21 -6.65
CA PHE A 165 18.28 3.89 -5.28
C PHE A 165 17.50 2.60 -5.27
N GLN A 166 17.86 1.69 -4.39
CA GLN A 166 17.16 0.44 -4.23
C GLN A 166 17.01 0.10 -2.76
N MET A 167 15.79 -0.28 -2.42
CA MET A 167 15.43 -0.81 -1.12
C MET A 167 14.71 -2.14 -1.31
N ASN A 168 15.05 -3.12 -0.46
CA ASN A 168 14.39 -4.40 -0.42
C ASN A 168 13.48 -4.45 0.80
N ILE A 169 12.22 -4.83 0.60
CA ILE A 169 11.33 -5.22 1.68
C ILE A 169 11.53 -6.71 1.94
N THR A 170 12.07 -7.08 3.10
CA THR A 170 12.32 -8.46 3.53
C THR A 170 11.20 -9.00 4.42
N TYR A 171 10.37 -8.13 4.98
CA TYR A 171 9.12 -8.45 5.66
C TYR A 171 8.03 -7.45 5.30
N CYS A 172 6.86 -7.94 4.89
CA CYS A 172 5.72 -7.14 4.48
C CYS A 172 4.51 -7.40 5.38
N VAL A 173 4.10 -6.39 6.16
CA VAL A 173 2.93 -6.52 7.06
C VAL A 173 1.64 -6.85 6.32
N TRP A 174 1.41 -6.26 5.14
CA TRP A 174 0.23 -6.58 4.32
C TRP A 174 0.19 -8.06 3.99
N TYR A 175 1.30 -8.59 3.46
CA TYR A 175 1.37 -10.00 3.11
C TYR A 175 1.22 -10.90 4.34
N ASP A 176 1.88 -10.61 5.46
CA ASP A 176 1.79 -11.46 6.65
C ASP A 176 0.38 -11.44 7.26
N ILE A 177 -0.26 -10.28 7.36
CA ILE A 177 -1.67 -10.18 7.80
C ILE A 177 -2.55 -11.00 6.86
N TYR A 178 -2.52 -10.75 5.56
CA TYR A 178 -3.42 -11.41 4.62
C TYR A 178 -3.19 -12.92 4.51
N ARG A 179 -1.94 -13.37 4.61
CA ARG A 179 -1.58 -14.79 4.71
C ARG A 179 -2.19 -15.42 5.96
N ARG A 180 -2.07 -14.78 7.13
CA ARG A 180 -2.67 -15.27 8.40
C ARG A 180 -4.19 -15.30 8.35
N LEU A 181 -4.81 -14.32 7.68
CA LEU A 181 -6.26 -14.28 7.49
C LEU A 181 -6.78 -15.33 6.49
N GLY A 182 -5.89 -16.01 5.76
CA GLY A 182 -6.21 -17.05 4.79
C GLY A 182 -6.58 -16.52 3.40
N VAL A 183 -6.18 -15.30 3.07
CA VAL A 183 -6.44 -14.64 1.78
C VAL A 183 -5.20 -13.88 1.29
N PRO A 184 -4.02 -14.52 1.17
CA PRO A 184 -2.76 -13.84 0.83
C PRO A 184 -2.81 -13.05 -0.48
N GLU A 185 -3.63 -13.47 -1.44
CA GLU A 185 -3.82 -12.79 -2.72
C GLU A 185 -4.48 -11.41 -2.58
N ALA A 186 -5.15 -11.12 -1.45
CA ALA A 186 -5.64 -9.78 -1.13
C ALA A 186 -4.50 -8.75 -1.05
N CYS A 187 -3.24 -9.19 -0.83
CA CYS A 187 -2.06 -8.32 -0.84
C CYS A 187 -1.71 -7.79 -2.24
N LEU A 188 -2.11 -8.48 -3.30
CA LEU A 188 -1.72 -8.14 -4.67
C LEU A 188 -2.24 -6.76 -5.11
N VAL A 189 -3.28 -6.25 -4.45
CA VAL A 189 -3.75 -4.87 -4.62
C VAL A 189 -2.66 -3.85 -4.33
N SER A 190 -2.03 -3.95 -3.17
CA SER A 190 -1.05 -2.97 -2.73
C SER A 190 0.15 -3.02 -3.67
N CYS A 191 0.56 -4.22 -4.06
CA CYS A 191 1.58 -4.40 -5.09
C CYS A 191 1.17 -3.75 -6.41
N TYR A 192 -0.06 -3.97 -6.90
CA TYR A 192 -0.53 -3.36 -8.14
C TYR A 192 -0.59 -1.83 -8.07
N SER A 193 -1.03 -1.27 -6.94
CA SER A 193 -1.06 0.18 -6.73
C SER A 193 0.32 0.80 -6.93
N ASP A 194 1.40 0.18 -6.43
CA ASP A 194 2.76 0.68 -6.65
C ASP A 194 3.10 0.78 -8.15
N GLU A 195 2.75 -0.26 -8.95
CA GLU A 195 3.04 -0.30 -10.39
C GLU A 195 2.29 0.78 -11.18
N VAL A 196 1.09 1.14 -10.74
CA VAL A 196 0.25 2.12 -11.45
C VAL A 196 0.57 3.54 -11.02
N LEU A 197 0.84 3.74 -9.73
CA LEU A 197 0.95 5.08 -9.14
C LEU A 197 2.37 5.65 -9.24
N LEU A 198 3.39 4.84 -8.93
CA LEU A 198 4.78 5.32 -8.88
C LEU A 198 5.31 5.84 -10.23
N PRO A 199 5.02 5.22 -11.40
CA PRO A 199 5.53 5.75 -12.66
C PRO A 199 5.08 7.18 -12.96
N ASN A 200 3.81 7.49 -12.68
CA ASN A 200 3.28 8.84 -12.89
C ASN A 200 3.83 9.82 -11.84
N TYR A 201 3.94 9.37 -10.59
CA TYR A 201 4.50 10.16 -9.50
C TYR A 201 5.98 10.54 -9.73
N LEU A 202 6.79 9.63 -10.27
CA LEU A 202 8.23 9.83 -10.46
C LEU A 202 8.58 10.60 -11.74
N LYS A 203 7.64 10.70 -12.69
CA LYS A 203 7.88 11.36 -13.99
C LYS A 203 8.37 12.81 -13.84
N PRO A 204 7.78 13.68 -13.00
CA PRO A 204 8.28 15.04 -12.77
C PRO A 204 9.68 15.07 -12.14
N LEU A 205 10.03 14.05 -11.35
CA LEU A 205 11.33 13.94 -10.69
C LEU A 205 12.46 13.47 -11.63
N GLY A 206 12.14 13.15 -12.89
CA GLY A 206 13.12 12.61 -13.83
C GLY A 206 13.64 11.25 -13.37
N ALA A 207 12.76 10.41 -12.81
CA ALA A 207 13.07 9.07 -12.34
C ALA A 207 12.05 8.05 -12.87
N ARG A 208 12.40 6.76 -12.77
CA ARG A 208 11.51 5.63 -13.09
C ARG A 208 11.53 4.61 -11.95
N PHE A 209 10.40 3.93 -11.77
CA PHE A 209 10.28 2.78 -10.89
C PHE A 209 10.58 1.49 -11.65
N VAL A 210 11.28 0.57 -10.99
CA VAL A 210 11.61 -0.77 -11.48
C VAL A 210 11.39 -1.75 -10.34
N ARG A 211 10.70 -2.84 -10.62
CA ARG A 211 10.51 -3.94 -9.69
C ARG A 211 10.51 -5.26 -10.45
N THR A 212 11.21 -6.26 -9.94
CA THR A 212 11.29 -7.58 -10.57
C THR A 212 10.49 -8.63 -9.82
N GLY A 213 10.22 -8.40 -8.53
CA GLY A 213 9.49 -9.34 -7.69
C GLY A 213 8.83 -8.70 -6.48
N THR A 214 7.86 -9.42 -5.93
CA THR A 214 7.24 -9.10 -4.64
C THR A 214 7.12 -10.36 -3.80
N ILE A 215 7.17 -10.22 -2.47
CA ILE A 215 6.91 -11.31 -1.53
C ILE A 215 5.54 -11.94 -1.80
N ALA A 216 4.52 -11.10 -2.08
CA ALA A 216 3.18 -11.59 -2.42
C ALA A 216 3.14 -12.41 -3.72
N GLY A 217 4.03 -12.12 -4.67
CA GLY A 217 4.24 -12.88 -5.90
C GLY A 217 5.18 -14.09 -5.76
N GLY A 218 5.71 -14.36 -4.55
CA GLY A 218 6.60 -15.49 -4.28
C GLY A 218 8.09 -15.19 -4.43
N ALA A 219 8.48 -13.93 -4.67
CA ALA A 219 9.89 -13.53 -4.64
C ALA A 219 10.42 -13.50 -3.19
N PRO A 220 11.74 -13.65 -2.97
CA PRO A 220 12.32 -13.60 -1.62
C PRO A 220 12.17 -12.23 -0.94
N VAL A 221 12.07 -11.16 -1.74
CA VAL A 221 11.91 -9.77 -1.29
C VAL A 221 11.00 -9.02 -2.25
N CYS A 222 10.46 -7.87 -1.83
CA CYS A 222 9.98 -6.86 -2.79
C CYS A 222 11.14 -5.91 -3.11
N ASP A 223 11.59 -5.86 -4.37
CA ASP A 223 12.72 -5.04 -4.80
C ASP A 223 12.23 -3.70 -5.36
N PHE A 224 12.20 -2.66 -4.51
CA PHE A 224 11.83 -1.32 -4.94
C PHE A 224 13.07 -0.60 -5.47
N ARG A 225 13.18 -0.48 -6.79
CA ARG A 225 14.28 0.22 -7.45
C ARG A 225 13.79 1.50 -8.14
N PHE A 226 14.53 2.57 -7.93
CA PHE A 226 14.30 3.89 -8.50
C PHE A 226 15.55 4.31 -9.24
N GLU A 227 15.39 4.70 -10.50
CA GLU A 227 16.51 5.09 -11.35
C GLU A 227 16.27 6.45 -11.97
N ARG A 228 17.30 7.28 -11.99
CA ARG A 228 17.28 8.58 -12.67
C ARG A 228 17.19 8.36 -14.19
N THR A 229 16.19 8.96 -14.83
CA THR A 229 16.00 8.89 -16.29
C THR A 229 16.65 10.06 -17.01
N ALA A 230 16.82 11.20 -16.35
CA ALA A 230 17.50 12.37 -16.88
C ALA A 230 18.86 12.56 -16.19
N LYS A 231 19.95 12.16 -16.85
CA LYS A 231 21.31 12.51 -16.41
C LYS A 231 21.53 14.00 -16.64
N LYS A 232 21.48 14.81 -15.58
CA LYS A 232 21.96 16.19 -15.56
C LYS A 232 23.04 16.30 -14.50
#